data_AF-A0A2H6HS85-F1
#
_entry.id   AF-A0A2H6HS85-F1
#
_cell.length_a   1.000
_cell.length_b   1.000
_cell.length_c   1.000
_cell.angle_alpha   90.00
_cell.angle_beta   90.00
_cell.angle_gamma   90.00
#
_symmetry.space_group_name_H-M   'P 1'
#
loop_
_entity.id
_entity.type
_entity.pdbx_description
1 polymer ?
#
loop_
_entity_poly.entity_id
_entity_poly.type
_entity_poly.pdbx_seq_one_letter_code
_entity_poly.pdbx_strand_id
1 'polypeptide(L)'
;MKIIRVVILLTFLFLVICTAIGRSKDTSLQILYPASQRIITDSDRHYIMGIADSSEIESIEISRTVEKSAILQVDAKNVGSEFASMVREQFGANFYISWFEYRAEYSTNLNRNKVIEAEFAINDNVDLQQFWSSKQFKKIYAQAVKDTNAVKISIVIQGKSLMYAEKYQRNTDDEGNIFFISRLQLNPGSNDVLLLGLNAKGDVVEEIPITYVFKSKIDSKTEAPLGFEHAVFHGSEQQAICSECHTMDLYSMRNDTERLMDECYRCHNWVTEDRHVHGPASTWDCMYCHEVSGNVSENMLRPHDSPSSLCYECHDTFRDQILSDAFLHGPVSLGECTLCHSPHGSSNLGQVWMPVVQLCTTCHGDKYLKDHPIVGHPIMGDENPSDPGQNLSCVSCHNPHSGDNENLFYSATGVFELCQECHNK
;
A
#
# COMPACT_ATOMS: atom_id res chain seq x y z
N MET A 1 -17.80 -34.53 31.68
CA MET A 1 -18.89 -34.88 30.74
C MET A 1 -19.67 -33.62 30.38
N LYS A 2 -19.78 -33.30 29.08
CA LYS A 2 -20.56 -32.20 28.46
C LYS A 2 -20.09 -30.80 28.90
N ILE A 3 -19.03 -30.22 28.31
CA ILE A 3 -19.13 -29.08 27.36
C ILE A 3 -17.92 -29.04 26.37
N ILE A 4 -17.11 -30.11 26.32
CA ILE A 4 -15.98 -30.30 25.38
C ILE A 4 -16.50 -30.77 23.99
N ARG A 5 -17.62 -30.22 23.48
CA ARG A 5 -18.26 -30.72 22.24
C ARG A 5 -18.84 -29.66 21.28
N VAL A 6 -18.50 -28.37 21.43
CA VAL A 6 -18.98 -27.33 20.49
C VAL A 6 -17.82 -26.55 19.82
N VAL A 7 -16.58 -26.73 20.27
CA VAL A 7 -15.39 -26.03 19.73
C VAL A 7 -14.70 -26.79 18.57
N ILE A 8 -15.22 -27.95 18.18
CA ILE A 8 -14.63 -28.77 17.09
C ILE A 8 -15.50 -28.76 15.82
N LEU A 9 -16.63 -28.04 15.79
CA LEU A 9 -17.56 -28.02 14.65
C LEU A 9 -17.63 -26.71 13.85
N LEU A 10 -16.87 -25.66 14.22
CA LEU A 10 -16.81 -24.38 13.48
C LEU A 10 -15.48 -24.13 12.75
N THR A 11 -14.50 -25.02 12.92
CA THR A 11 -13.24 -25.06 12.16
C THR A 11 -13.34 -25.92 10.89
N PHE A 12 -14.55 -26.32 10.47
CA PHE A 12 -14.77 -27.26 9.36
C PHE A 12 -15.70 -26.75 8.23
N LEU A 13 -15.98 -25.43 8.15
CA LEU A 13 -16.78 -24.87 7.04
C LEU A 13 -16.10 -23.69 6.31
N PHE A 14 -14.78 -23.55 6.43
CA PHE A 14 -13.98 -22.66 5.57
C PHE A 14 -12.90 -23.41 4.78
N LEU A 15 -12.95 -24.74 4.76
CA LEU A 15 -11.92 -25.59 4.16
C LEU A 15 -12.48 -26.80 3.40
N VAL A 16 -13.51 -26.61 2.57
CA VAL A 16 -13.89 -27.46 1.42
C VAL A 16 -14.75 -26.53 0.57
N ILE A 17 -14.31 -25.93 -0.54
CA ILE A 17 -13.88 -26.54 -1.80
C ILE A 17 -12.76 -25.68 -2.40
N CYS A 18 -11.51 -25.92 -1.98
CA CYS A 18 -10.36 -25.77 -2.87
C CYS A 18 -10.21 -27.11 -3.60
N THR A 19 -11.09 -27.39 -4.55
CA THR A 19 -10.76 -28.33 -5.61
C THR A 19 -10.34 -27.51 -6.81
N ALA A 20 -9.06 -27.66 -7.16
CA ALA A 20 -8.55 -27.37 -8.48
C ALA A 20 -9.53 -27.85 -9.56
N ILE A 21 -10.19 -26.91 -10.22
CA ILE A 21 -10.78 -27.08 -11.55
C ILE A 21 -10.23 -25.92 -12.35
N GLY A 22 -9.31 -26.24 -13.26
CA GLY A 22 -8.82 -25.29 -14.25
C GLY A 22 -9.98 -24.73 -15.09
N ARG A 23 -9.83 -23.49 -15.56
CA ARG A 23 -10.69 -22.84 -16.56
C ARG A 23 -12.18 -23.26 -16.50
N SER A 24 -12.96 -22.64 -15.60
CA SER A 24 -14.42 -22.63 -15.81
C SER A 24 -14.70 -21.74 -17.03
N LYS A 25 -15.14 -22.36 -18.12
CA LYS A 25 -15.68 -21.67 -19.31
C LYS A 25 -17.11 -21.14 -19.10
N ASP A 26 -17.66 -21.24 -17.89
CA ASP A 26 -19.08 -21.01 -17.59
C ASP A 26 -19.32 -19.89 -16.55
N THR A 27 -18.39 -18.94 -16.40
CA THR A 27 -18.64 -17.71 -15.62
C THR A 27 -18.85 -16.53 -16.57
N SER A 28 -19.84 -15.68 -16.29
CA SER A 28 -20.09 -14.48 -17.09
C SER A 28 -19.06 -13.38 -16.81
N LEU A 29 -18.35 -13.44 -15.67
CA LEU A 29 -17.17 -12.64 -15.37
C LEU A 29 -15.87 -13.46 -15.50
N GLN A 30 -14.93 -12.97 -16.31
CA GLN A 30 -13.60 -13.56 -16.45
C GLN A 30 -12.52 -12.55 -16.08
N ILE A 31 -11.66 -12.92 -15.11
CA ILE A 31 -10.48 -12.14 -14.75
C ILE A 31 -9.31 -12.55 -15.66
N LEU A 32 -8.87 -11.61 -16.48
CA LEU A 32 -7.77 -11.78 -17.43
C LEU A 32 -6.43 -11.50 -16.77
N TYR A 33 -6.39 -10.49 -15.89
CA TYR A 33 -5.21 -10.16 -15.13
C TYR A 33 -5.58 -9.61 -13.74
N PRO A 34 -4.92 -10.07 -12.69
CA PRO A 34 -4.12 -11.30 -12.68
C PRO A 34 -5.03 -12.54 -12.77
N ALA A 35 -4.49 -13.67 -13.22
CA ALA A 35 -5.28 -14.91 -13.25
C ALA A 35 -5.79 -15.27 -11.84
N SER A 36 -7.00 -15.82 -11.73
CA SER A 36 -7.63 -16.10 -10.44
C SER A 36 -6.73 -16.95 -9.53
N GLN A 37 -6.66 -16.56 -8.24
CA GLN A 37 -6.00 -17.26 -7.12
C GLN A 37 -4.46 -17.32 -7.08
N ARG A 38 -3.73 -16.34 -7.64
CA ARG A 38 -2.28 -16.48 -7.88
C ARG A 38 -1.36 -15.27 -7.59
N ILE A 39 -1.57 -14.37 -6.62
CA ILE A 39 -0.79 -13.11 -6.61
C ILE A 39 -0.09 -12.70 -5.31
N ILE A 40 1.23 -12.65 -5.42
CA ILE A 40 2.14 -11.78 -4.69
C ILE A 40 2.68 -10.75 -5.66
N THR A 41 2.77 -9.50 -5.23
CA THR A 41 3.27 -8.38 -6.05
C THR A 41 4.37 -7.63 -5.31
N ASP A 42 5.29 -7.06 -6.08
CA ASP A 42 6.37 -6.16 -5.66
C ASP A 42 6.01 -4.68 -5.85
N SER A 43 4.78 -4.40 -6.29
CA SER A 43 4.24 -3.07 -6.53
C SER A 43 3.12 -2.76 -5.53
N ASP A 44 3.12 -1.53 -5.03
CA ASP A 44 2.04 -0.98 -4.21
C ASP A 44 0.79 -0.67 -5.05
N ARG A 45 0.88 -0.78 -6.37
CA ARG A 45 -0.21 -0.57 -7.33
C ARG A 45 -0.39 -1.80 -8.21
N HIS A 46 -1.63 -2.27 -8.30
CA HIS A 46 -1.97 -3.44 -9.10
C HIS A 46 -3.20 -3.20 -9.98
N TYR A 47 -3.24 -3.88 -11.12
CA TYR A 47 -4.36 -3.83 -12.05
C TYR A 47 -5.22 -5.06 -11.92
N ILE A 48 -6.53 -4.85 -11.83
CA ILE A 48 -7.52 -5.88 -12.14
C ILE A 48 -8.06 -5.57 -13.51
N MET A 49 -7.92 -6.52 -14.41
CA MET A 49 -8.54 -6.50 -15.72
C MET A 49 -9.38 -7.75 -15.90
N GLY A 50 -10.58 -7.57 -16.43
CA GLY A 50 -11.39 -8.66 -16.87
C GLY A 50 -12.35 -8.27 -17.99
N ILE A 51 -13.10 -9.27 -18.40
CA ILE A 51 -14.18 -9.17 -19.37
C ILE A 51 -15.44 -9.74 -18.73
N ALA A 52 -16.58 -9.12 -18.99
CA ALA A 52 -17.88 -9.58 -18.53
C ALA A 52 -18.89 -9.62 -19.68
N ASP A 53 -19.72 -10.65 -19.71
CA ASP A 53 -20.87 -10.71 -20.63
C ASP A 53 -21.92 -9.66 -20.22
N SER A 54 -22.20 -8.70 -21.10
CA SER A 54 -23.19 -7.65 -20.82
C SER A 54 -24.61 -8.16 -20.65
N SER A 55 -24.91 -9.38 -21.12
CA SER A 55 -26.24 -9.98 -20.99
C SER A 55 -26.57 -10.40 -19.56
N GLU A 56 -25.57 -10.64 -18.71
CA GLU A 56 -25.73 -10.97 -17.28
C GLU A 56 -25.18 -9.89 -16.34
N ILE A 57 -24.07 -9.23 -16.71
CA ILE A 57 -23.33 -8.27 -15.88
C ILE A 57 -23.27 -6.91 -16.57
N GLU A 58 -23.84 -5.88 -15.93
CA GLU A 58 -23.90 -4.51 -16.45
C GLU A 58 -22.87 -3.58 -15.79
N SER A 59 -22.40 -3.97 -14.60
CA SER A 59 -21.37 -3.23 -13.87
C SER A 59 -20.59 -4.13 -12.94
N ILE A 60 -19.38 -3.69 -12.60
CA ILE A 60 -18.51 -4.39 -11.66
C ILE A 60 -18.17 -3.43 -10.54
N GLU A 61 -18.36 -3.89 -9.31
CA GLU A 61 -17.92 -3.20 -8.12
C GLU A 61 -16.69 -3.93 -7.57
N ILE A 62 -15.67 -3.14 -7.22
CA ILE A 62 -14.48 -3.66 -6.55
C ILE A 62 -14.50 -3.15 -5.13
N SER A 63 -14.78 -4.05 -4.21
CA SER A 63 -14.73 -3.75 -2.79
C SER A 63 -13.47 -4.35 -2.20
N ARG A 64 -12.68 -3.54 -1.48
CA ARG A 64 -11.59 -4.06 -0.66
C ARG A 64 -12.05 -4.07 0.79
N THR A 65 -11.89 -5.19 1.48
CA THR A 65 -12.12 -5.28 2.91
C THR A 65 -10.78 -5.30 3.61
N VAL A 66 -10.39 -4.19 4.24
CA VAL A 66 -9.17 -4.15 5.06
C VAL A 66 -9.55 -4.37 6.52
N GLU A 67 -9.25 -5.55 7.05
CA GLU A 67 -9.33 -5.77 8.50
C GLU A 67 -8.21 -4.98 9.19
N LYS A 68 -8.58 -3.90 9.87
CA LYS A 68 -7.64 -3.04 10.61
C LYS A 68 -7.89 -3.16 12.10
N SER A 69 -6.80 -3.22 12.87
CA SER A 69 -6.85 -3.11 14.33
C SER A 69 -5.89 -2.03 14.84
N ALA A 70 -6.30 -1.25 15.84
CA ALA A 70 -5.41 -0.32 16.53
C ALA A 70 -5.73 -0.22 18.01
N ILE A 71 -4.71 0.13 18.79
CA ILE A 71 -4.81 0.40 20.23
C ILE A 71 -4.70 1.90 20.43
N LEU A 72 -5.79 2.56 20.82
CA LEU A 72 -5.81 4.00 21.09
C LEU A 72 -5.64 4.27 22.58
N GLN A 73 -4.68 5.12 22.94
CA GLN A 73 -4.45 5.59 24.30
C GLN A 73 -5.05 6.97 24.49
N VAL A 74 -6.03 7.11 25.38
CA VAL A 74 -6.78 8.37 25.55
C VAL A 74 -6.73 8.81 27.01
N ASP A 75 -6.56 10.11 27.27
CA ASP A 75 -6.73 10.66 28.62
C ASP A 75 -8.19 10.49 29.04
N ALA A 76 -8.42 9.86 30.20
CA ALA A 76 -9.75 9.64 30.79
C ALA A 76 -10.58 10.92 30.89
N LYS A 77 -9.95 12.10 31.01
CA LYS A 77 -10.62 13.41 31.07
C LYS A 77 -11.04 13.95 29.71
N ASN A 78 -10.39 13.54 28.62
CA ASN A 78 -10.57 14.09 27.27
C ASN A 78 -11.11 13.08 26.24
N VAL A 79 -11.55 11.89 26.69
CA VAL A 79 -12.11 10.82 25.83
C VAL A 79 -13.14 11.35 24.81
N GLY A 80 -13.97 12.33 25.17
CA GLY A 80 -15.00 12.86 24.26
C GLY A 80 -14.49 13.72 23.10
N SER A 81 -13.44 14.50 23.29
CA SER A 81 -12.91 15.41 22.28
C SER A 81 -11.81 14.77 21.43
N GLU A 82 -10.98 13.91 22.03
CA GLU A 82 -9.80 13.35 21.36
C GLU A 82 -10.12 12.04 20.64
N PHE A 83 -11.00 11.20 21.18
CA PHE A 83 -11.22 9.85 20.65
C PHE A 83 -11.73 9.84 19.21
N ALA A 84 -12.73 10.67 18.89
CA ALA A 84 -13.25 10.76 17.54
C ALA A 84 -12.23 11.34 16.54
N SER A 85 -11.27 12.15 17.01
CA SER A 85 -10.17 12.65 16.19
C SER A 85 -9.15 11.55 15.92
N MET A 86 -8.71 10.85 16.97
CA MET A 86 -7.76 9.73 16.89
C MET A 86 -8.27 8.58 16.03
N VAL A 87 -9.56 8.24 16.12
CA VAL A 87 -10.18 7.21 15.26
C VAL A 87 -10.21 7.67 13.81
N ARG A 88 -10.50 8.95 13.54
CA ARG A 88 -10.48 9.48 12.16
C ARG A 88 -9.08 9.52 11.56
N GLU A 89 -8.07 9.90 12.37
CA GLU A 89 -6.67 9.88 11.99
C GLU A 89 -6.18 8.45 11.71
N GLN A 90 -6.62 7.48 12.51
CA GLN A 90 -6.19 6.08 12.37
C GLN A 90 -6.97 5.27 11.34
N PHE A 91 -8.28 5.44 11.17
CA PHE A 91 -9.12 4.49 10.42
C PHE A 91 -9.85 5.09 9.20
N GLY A 92 -9.85 6.43 9.03
CA GLY A 92 -10.50 7.11 7.90
C GLY A 92 -12.05 7.08 7.96
N ALA A 93 -12.70 7.76 7.02
CA ALA A 93 -14.16 7.95 7.03
C ALA A 93 -14.99 6.72 6.58
N ASN A 94 -14.40 5.82 5.78
CA ASN A 94 -15.10 4.67 5.18
C ASN A 94 -14.86 3.35 5.94
N PHE A 95 -14.67 3.44 7.26
CA PHE A 95 -14.40 2.29 8.13
C PHE A 95 -15.66 1.81 8.85
N TYR A 96 -15.92 0.51 8.76
CA TYR A 96 -17.03 -0.19 9.41
C TYR A 96 -16.50 -0.97 10.60
N ILE A 97 -17.11 -0.78 11.77
CA ILE A 97 -16.66 -1.45 13.00
C ILE A 97 -17.36 -2.80 13.11
N SER A 98 -16.58 -3.88 13.27
CA SER A 98 -17.08 -5.24 13.49
C SER A 98 -16.85 -5.72 14.92
N TRP A 99 -15.81 -5.22 15.59
CA TRP A 99 -15.53 -5.57 16.98
C TRP A 99 -14.84 -4.42 17.72
N PHE A 100 -15.08 -4.32 19.03
CA PHE A 100 -14.61 -3.22 19.85
C PHE A 100 -14.32 -3.69 21.28
N GLU A 101 -13.19 -3.29 21.84
CA GLU A 101 -12.81 -3.59 23.23
C GLU A 101 -12.29 -2.34 23.93
N TYR A 102 -12.73 -2.14 25.17
CA TYR A 102 -12.25 -1.07 26.05
C TYR A 102 -11.54 -1.69 27.26
N ARG A 103 -10.31 -1.23 27.52
CA ARG A 103 -9.53 -1.59 28.70
C ARG A 103 -9.19 -0.33 29.51
N ALA A 104 -9.49 -0.35 30.81
CA ALA A 104 -9.08 0.69 31.75
C ALA A 104 -8.12 0.12 32.79
N GLU A 105 -6.97 0.78 32.97
CA GLU A 105 -5.97 0.46 33.99
C GLU A 105 -6.00 1.49 35.12
N TYR A 106 -5.98 1.04 36.37
CA TYR A 106 -6.06 1.91 37.55
C TYR A 106 -4.79 1.78 38.41
N SER A 107 -4.28 2.90 38.92
CA SER A 107 -3.18 2.89 39.90
C SER A 107 -3.76 2.60 41.28
N THR A 108 -3.82 1.33 41.67
CA THR A 108 -3.99 0.99 43.09
C THR A 108 -2.68 0.49 43.66
N ASN A 109 -2.13 1.26 44.60
CA ASN A 109 -0.91 0.97 45.35
C ASN A 109 -0.86 -0.50 45.80
N LEU A 110 0.26 -1.16 45.48
CA LEU A 110 0.72 -2.46 45.95
C LEU A 110 -0.08 -3.69 45.45
N ASN A 111 0.40 -4.25 44.34
CA ASN A 111 0.44 -5.69 44.02
C ASN A 111 -0.84 -6.45 43.61
N ARG A 112 -1.90 -5.80 43.12
CA ARG A 112 -2.95 -6.49 42.31
C ARG A 112 -3.53 -5.58 41.24
N ASN A 113 -3.07 -5.73 40.00
CA ASN A 113 -3.71 -5.13 38.82
C ASN A 113 -5.12 -5.74 38.67
N LYS A 114 -6.16 -4.91 38.77
CA LYS A 114 -7.52 -5.34 38.43
C LYS A 114 -7.80 -4.89 37.00
N VAL A 115 -7.65 -5.82 36.07
CA VAL A 115 -8.12 -5.65 34.69
C VAL A 115 -9.64 -5.82 34.71
N ILE A 116 -10.37 -4.81 34.24
CA ILE A 116 -11.80 -4.96 33.94
C ILE A 116 -11.89 -5.09 32.43
N GLU A 117 -12.25 -6.29 31.98
CA GLU A 117 -12.47 -6.62 30.58
C GLU A 117 -13.96 -6.43 30.27
N ALA A 118 -14.26 -5.67 29.24
CA ALA A 118 -15.59 -5.59 28.65
C ALA A 118 -15.46 -5.94 27.16
N GLU A 119 -15.89 -7.15 26.80
CA GLU A 119 -15.88 -7.65 25.43
C GLU A 119 -17.16 -7.21 24.71
N PHE A 120 -17.03 -6.67 23.50
CA PHE A 120 -18.17 -6.35 22.65
C PHE A 120 -18.03 -6.99 21.27
N ALA A 121 -18.95 -7.89 20.95
CA ALA A 121 -19.23 -8.27 19.57
C ALA A 121 -20.33 -7.34 19.04
N ILE A 122 -20.00 -6.52 18.03
CA ILE A 122 -21.02 -5.82 17.25
C ILE A 122 -21.32 -6.72 16.06
N ASN A 123 -22.37 -7.52 16.20
CA ASN A 123 -22.92 -8.26 15.07
C ASN A 123 -23.70 -7.25 14.22
N ASP A 124 -23.25 -7.05 12.99
CA ASP A 124 -23.70 -6.12 11.94
C ASP A 124 -22.71 -4.97 11.75
N ASN A 125 -22.03 -4.93 10.60
CA ASN A 125 -21.03 -3.91 10.23
C ASN A 125 -21.64 -2.49 10.34
N VAL A 126 -21.33 -1.74 11.39
CA VAL A 126 -21.87 -0.38 11.60
C VAL A 126 -20.89 0.65 11.06
N ASP A 127 -21.35 1.55 10.19
CA ASP A 127 -20.56 2.70 9.74
C ASP A 127 -20.20 3.63 10.93
N LEU A 128 -19.03 4.27 10.86
CA LEU A 128 -18.50 5.12 11.92
C LEU A 128 -19.48 6.18 12.45
N GLN A 129 -20.28 6.83 11.60
CA GLN A 129 -21.28 7.83 12.01
C GLN A 129 -22.42 7.23 12.84
N GLN A 130 -22.93 6.07 12.42
CA GLN A 130 -23.98 5.36 13.15
C GLN A 130 -23.47 4.81 14.48
N PHE A 131 -22.21 4.39 14.53
CA PHE A 131 -21.55 3.93 15.75
C PHE A 131 -21.59 4.98 16.85
N TRP A 132 -21.25 6.25 16.54
CA TRP A 132 -21.30 7.36 17.51
C TRP A 132 -22.69 7.59 18.11
N SER A 133 -23.73 7.26 17.37
CA SER A 133 -25.12 7.41 17.81
C SER A 133 -25.68 6.19 18.52
N SER A 134 -24.98 5.05 18.49
CA SER A 134 -25.42 3.77 19.02
C SER A 134 -25.63 3.81 20.55
N LYS A 135 -26.59 3.01 21.04
CA LYS A 135 -26.85 2.88 22.48
C LYS A 135 -25.64 2.28 23.22
N GLN A 136 -24.89 1.41 22.53
CA GLN A 136 -23.70 0.73 23.02
C GLN A 136 -22.57 1.74 23.26
N PHE A 137 -22.25 2.57 22.27
CA PHE A 137 -21.24 3.63 22.41
C PHE A 137 -21.61 4.62 23.52
N LYS A 138 -22.87 5.09 23.57
CA LYS A 138 -23.33 6.01 24.62
C LYS A 138 -23.17 5.46 26.04
N LYS A 139 -23.35 4.14 26.24
CA LYS A 139 -23.12 3.49 27.54
C LYS A 139 -21.63 3.46 27.90
N ILE A 140 -20.76 3.15 26.94
CA ILE A 140 -19.30 3.16 27.14
C ILE A 140 -18.83 4.57 27.44
N TYR A 141 -19.28 5.56 26.67
CA TYR A 141 -18.98 6.96 26.90
C TYR A 141 -19.35 7.39 28.32
N ALA A 142 -20.55 7.02 28.79
CA ALA A 142 -21.00 7.31 30.15
C ALA A 142 -20.19 6.57 31.24
N GLN A 143 -19.55 5.44 30.91
CA GLN A 143 -18.70 4.69 31.84
C GLN A 143 -17.26 5.23 31.86
N ALA A 144 -16.66 5.46 30.70
CA ALA A 144 -15.32 6.03 30.57
C ALA A 144 -15.23 7.42 31.23
N VAL A 145 -16.26 8.26 31.08
CA VAL A 145 -16.34 9.58 31.76
C VAL A 145 -16.42 9.44 33.30
N LYS A 146 -16.89 8.29 33.82
CA LYS A 146 -16.94 8.00 35.26
C LYS A 146 -15.64 7.38 35.78
N ASP A 147 -14.79 6.85 34.91
CA ASP A 147 -13.53 6.19 35.23
C ASP A 147 -12.38 7.22 35.38
N THR A 148 -12.61 8.30 36.15
CA THR A 148 -11.68 9.45 36.28
C THR A 148 -10.36 9.14 36.96
N ASN A 149 -10.22 7.95 37.56
CA ASN A 149 -9.02 7.47 38.26
C ASN A 149 -8.19 6.46 37.43
N ALA A 150 -8.55 6.23 36.17
CA ALA A 150 -7.77 5.38 35.28
C ALA A 150 -6.46 6.09 34.88
N VAL A 151 -5.36 5.34 34.88
CA VAL A 151 -4.01 5.78 34.45
C VAL A 151 -3.87 5.65 32.94
N LYS A 152 -4.51 4.63 32.37
CA LYS A 152 -4.42 4.32 30.94
C LYS A 152 -5.74 3.71 30.48
N ILE A 153 -6.27 4.26 29.39
CA ILE A 153 -7.38 3.66 28.65
C ILE A 153 -6.81 3.16 27.34
N SER A 154 -6.99 1.88 27.04
CA SER A 154 -6.64 1.28 25.76
C SER A 154 -7.91 0.83 25.06
N ILE A 155 -8.14 1.33 23.85
CA ILE A 155 -9.29 0.96 23.04
C ILE A 155 -8.81 0.17 21.84
N VAL A 156 -9.28 -1.07 21.69
CA VAL A 156 -9.00 -1.92 20.53
C VAL A 156 -10.23 -1.89 19.64
N ILE A 157 -10.04 -1.44 18.40
CA ILE A 157 -11.10 -1.43 17.39
C ILE A 157 -10.70 -2.41 16.30
N GLN A 158 -11.60 -3.29 15.91
CA GLN A 158 -11.47 -4.13 14.72
C GLN A 158 -12.62 -3.82 13.77
N GLY A 159 -12.31 -3.78 12.49
CA GLY A 159 -13.28 -3.40 11.48
C GLY A 159 -12.70 -3.46 10.09
N LYS A 160 -13.53 -3.07 9.13
CA LYS A 160 -13.30 -3.20 7.70
C LYS A 160 -13.33 -1.82 7.06
N SER A 161 -12.23 -1.38 6.45
CA SER A 161 -12.29 -0.22 5.54
C SER A 161 -12.78 -0.69 4.19
N LEU A 162 -13.85 -0.06 3.66
CA LEU A 162 -14.26 -0.22 2.27
C LEU A 162 -13.55 0.84 1.41
N MET A 163 -12.89 0.38 0.35
CA MET A 163 -12.46 1.26 -0.74
C MET A 163 -13.35 1.02 -1.95
N TYR A 164 -13.76 2.12 -2.58
CA TYR A 164 -14.50 2.14 -3.83
C TYR A 164 -13.55 2.66 -4.91
N ALA A 165 -13.38 1.91 -6.01
CA ALA A 165 -12.65 2.35 -7.19
C ALA A 165 -13.64 2.74 -8.29
N GLU A 166 -13.35 3.82 -9.03
CA GLU A 166 -14.23 4.30 -10.10
C GLU A 166 -14.25 3.35 -11.30
N LYS A 167 -15.44 3.20 -11.90
CA LYS A 167 -15.71 2.34 -13.05
C LYS A 167 -15.05 2.91 -14.31
N TYR A 168 -14.12 2.18 -14.92
CA TYR A 168 -13.66 2.49 -16.28
C TYR A 168 -14.71 2.01 -17.29
N GLN A 169 -15.39 2.93 -17.96
CA GLN A 169 -16.29 2.64 -19.09
C GLN A 169 -15.77 3.34 -20.34
N ARG A 170 -14.95 2.63 -21.12
CA ARG A 170 -14.84 2.91 -22.55
C ARG A 170 -14.45 1.64 -23.29
N ASN A 171 -15.35 1.24 -24.18
CA ASN A 171 -15.25 0.19 -25.20
C ASN A 171 -15.94 -1.12 -24.82
N THR A 172 -17.14 -1.30 -25.36
CA THR A 172 -17.72 -2.61 -25.65
C THR A 172 -17.23 -3.04 -27.04
N ASP A 173 -16.93 -4.32 -27.22
CA ASP A 173 -16.64 -4.89 -28.55
C ASP A 173 -17.94 -5.07 -29.37
N ASP A 174 -17.80 -5.54 -30.62
CA ASP A 174 -18.93 -5.81 -31.52
C ASP A 174 -19.85 -6.95 -31.02
N GLU A 175 -19.39 -7.73 -30.03
CA GLU A 175 -20.12 -8.83 -29.39
C GLU A 175 -20.88 -8.37 -28.13
N GLY A 176 -20.63 -7.13 -27.67
CA GLY A 176 -21.29 -6.51 -26.54
C GLY A 176 -20.63 -6.79 -25.19
N ASN A 177 -19.42 -7.36 -25.13
CA ASN A 177 -18.75 -7.62 -23.86
C ASN A 177 -18.31 -6.32 -23.18
N ILE A 178 -18.32 -6.32 -21.85
CA ILE A 178 -17.85 -5.21 -21.02
C ILE A 178 -16.41 -5.48 -20.59
N PHE A 179 -15.49 -4.66 -21.07
CA PHE A 179 -14.12 -4.63 -20.56
C PHE A 179 -14.03 -3.70 -19.37
N PHE A 180 -13.34 -4.15 -18.33
CA PHE A 180 -13.08 -3.33 -17.16
C PHE A 180 -11.62 -3.43 -16.78
N ILE A 181 -11.07 -2.27 -16.43
CA ILE A 181 -9.74 -2.12 -15.87
C ILE A 181 -9.93 -1.28 -14.61
N SER A 182 -9.38 -1.76 -13.50
CA SER A 182 -9.39 -1.01 -12.27
C SER A 182 -8.03 -1.07 -11.61
N ARG A 183 -7.60 0.09 -11.12
CA ARG A 183 -6.36 0.27 -10.38
C ARG A 183 -6.63 0.10 -8.89
N LEU A 184 -5.81 -0.70 -8.24
CA LEU A 184 -5.84 -0.90 -6.80
C LEU A 184 -4.52 -0.46 -6.17
N GLN A 185 -4.61 0.41 -5.17
CA GLN A 185 -3.51 0.68 -4.26
C GLN A 185 -3.52 -0.39 -3.15
N LEU A 186 -2.40 -1.08 -3.01
CA LEU A 186 -2.12 -2.11 -2.03
C LEU A 186 -1.35 -1.51 -0.85
N ASN A 187 -1.61 -2.06 0.33
CA ASN A 187 -0.83 -1.81 1.54
C ASN A 187 0.15 -2.98 1.74
N PRO A 188 1.34 -2.76 2.34
CA PRO A 188 2.25 -3.85 2.67
C PRO A 188 1.54 -4.97 3.43
N GLY A 189 1.79 -6.23 3.05
CA GLY A 189 1.10 -7.40 3.60
C GLY A 189 -0.09 -7.88 2.76
N SER A 190 -1.06 -8.55 3.38
CA SER A 190 -2.23 -9.12 2.70
C SER A 190 -3.29 -8.06 2.41
N ASN A 191 -3.88 -8.13 1.22
CA ASN A 191 -4.92 -7.24 0.73
C ASN A 191 -6.03 -8.08 0.11
N ASP A 192 -7.13 -8.27 0.83
CA ASP A 192 -8.27 -9.04 0.35
C ASP A 192 -9.26 -8.15 -0.40
N VAL A 193 -9.50 -8.50 -1.65
CA VAL A 193 -10.33 -7.80 -2.63
C VAL A 193 -11.47 -8.72 -3.04
N LEU A 194 -12.68 -8.19 -3.08
CA LEU A 194 -13.87 -8.88 -3.55
C LEU A 194 -14.43 -8.14 -4.76
N LEU A 195 -14.44 -8.83 -5.90
CA LEU A 195 -15.07 -8.36 -7.13
C LEU A 195 -16.52 -8.84 -7.16
N LEU A 196 -17.44 -7.92 -7.42
CA LEU A 196 -18.86 -8.19 -7.53
C LEU A 196 -19.32 -7.85 -8.96
N GLY A 197 -19.84 -8.85 -9.67
CA GLY A 197 -20.58 -8.67 -10.91
C GLY A 197 -22.02 -8.31 -10.60
N LEU A 198 -22.50 -7.16 -11.07
CA LEU A 198 -23.85 -6.65 -10.81
C LEU A 198 -24.67 -6.62 -12.09
N ASN A 199 -25.92 -7.06 -12.02
CA ASN A 199 -26.88 -6.95 -13.13
C ASN A 199 -27.48 -5.52 -13.25
N ALA A 200 -28.35 -5.30 -14.22
CA ALA A 200 -29.01 -4.00 -14.47
C ALA A 200 -29.80 -3.42 -13.27
N LYS A 201 -30.22 -4.27 -12.33
CA LYS A 201 -30.96 -3.88 -11.13
C LYS A 201 -30.04 -3.59 -9.94
N GLY A 202 -28.75 -3.86 -10.07
CA GLY A 202 -27.76 -3.76 -8.99
C GLY A 202 -27.71 -5.00 -8.10
N ASP A 203 -28.34 -6.11 -8.47
CA ASP A 203 -28.20 -7.37 -7.72
C ASP A 203 -26.86 -8.02 -8.06
N VAL A 204 -26.19 -8.57 -7.05
CA VAL A 204 -24.96 -9.36 -7.22
C VAL A 204 -25.30 -10.69 -7.91
N VAL A 205 -24.71 -10.92 -9.07
CA VAL A 205 -24.85 -12.16 -9.84
C VAL A 205 -23.59 -13.02 -9.79
N GLU A 206 -22.43 -12.40 -9.54
CA GLU A 206 -21.16 -13.11 -9.42
C GLU A 206 -20.25 -12.48 -8.36
N GLU A 207 -19.49 -13.31 -7.64
CA GLU A 207 -18.54 -12.89 -6.61
C GLU A 207 -17.19 -13.60 -6.80
N ILE A 208 -16.11 -12.82 -6.90
CA ILE A 208 -14.75 -13.35 -7.07
C ILE A 208 -13.84 -12.77 -5.98
N PRO A 209 -13.43 -13.58 -4.97
CA PRO A 209 -12.45 -13.17 -3.99
C PRO A 209 -11.03 -13.28 -4.56
N ILE A 210 -10.21 -12.26 -4.32
CA ILE A 210 -8.81 -12.17 -4.73
C ILE A 210 -7.99 -11.66 -3.55
N THR A 211 -6.91 -12.36 -3.22
CA THR A 211 -5.94 -11.91 -2.22
C THR A 211 -4.66 -11.47 -2.93
N TYR A 212 -4.22 -10.23 -2.66
CA TYR A 212 -2.91 -9.72 -3.04
C TYR A 212 -2.00 -9.63 -1.85
N VAL A 213 -0.83 -10.23 -1.92
CA VAL A 213 0.23 -9.98 -0.93
C VAL A 213 1.23 -9.01 -1.53
N PHE A 214 1.26 -7.76 -1.03
CA PHE A 214 2.28 -6.80 -1.42
C PHE A 214 3.50 -7.01 -0.52
N LYS A 215 4.55 -7.60 -1.10
CA LYS A 215 5.86 -7.72 -0.46
C LYS A 215 6.65 -6.47 -0.82
N SER A 216 6.81 -5.55 0.14
CA SER A 216 7.75 -4.46 -0.04
C SER A 216 9.13 -5.04 -0.36
N LYS A 217 9.85 -4.50 -1.34
CA LYS A 217 11.23 -4.93 -1.64
C LYS A 217 12.16 -4.83 -0.42
N ILE A 218 11.76 -4.07 0.59
CA ILE A 218 12.49 -3.90 1.85
C ILE A 218 12.13 -4.99 2.88
N ASP A 219 10.94 -5.60 2.80
CA ASP A 219 10.56 -6.72 3.67
C ASP A 219 10.95 -8.05 3.03
N SER A 220 12.15 -8.54 3.37
CA SER A 220 12.67 -9.81 2.88
C SER A 220 11.97 -11.04 3.47
N LYS A 221 11.15 -10.90 4.53
CA LYS A 221 10.64 -12.02 5.32
C LYS A 221 9.37 -12.66 4.77
N THR A 222 8.66 -12.01 3.84
CA THR A 222 7.46 -12.61 3.23
C THR A 222 7.87 -13.64 2.18
N GLU A 223 7.79 -14.93 2.50
CA GLU A 223 7.95 -15.98 1.49
C GLU A 223 6.68 -16.14 0.66
N ALA A 224 6.83 -16.43 -0.63
CA ALA A 224 5.68 -16.71 -1.47
C ALA A 224 5.03 -18.05 -1.10
N PRO A 225 3.69 -18.15 -1.09
CA PRO A 225 2.99 -19.40 -0.90
C PRO A 225 3.48 -20.47 -1.89
N LEU A 226 3.55 -21.72 -1.40
CA LEU A 226 3.82 -22.88 -2.22
C LEU A 226 2.83 -22.96 -3.40
N GLY A 227 3.36 -22.95 -4.63
CA GLY A 227 2.57 -23.01 -5.86
C GLY A 227 2.24 -21.65 -6.51
N PHE A 228 2.82 -20.56 -6.01
CA PHE A 228 2.67 -19.22 -6.58
C PHE A 228 3.33 -19.08 -7.97
N GLU A 229 2.62 -18.47 -8.92
CA GLU A 229 3.09 -18.13 -10.26
C GLU A 229 2.82 -16.64 -10.52
N HIS A 230 3.84 -15.87 -10.90
CA HIS A 230 3.65 -14.48 -11.32
C HIS A 230 2.79 -14.42 -12.58
N ALA A 231 1.72 -13.64 -12.54
CA ALA A 231 0.97 -13.28 -13.73
C ALA A 231 1.69 -12.13 -14.44
N VAL A 232 1.93 -12.25 -15.75
CA VAL A 232 2.47 -11.15 -16.57
C VAL A 232 1.52 -10.81 -17.70
N PHE A 233 1.20 -9.51 -17.82
CA PHE A 233 0.21 -9.00 -18.76
C PHE A 233 0.68 -9.08 -20.22
N HIS A 234 1.91 -8.68 -20.52
CA HIS A 234 2.46 -8.72 -21.88
C HIS A 234 2.96 -10.12 -22.29
N GLY A 235 2.23 -11.18 -21.93
CA GLY A 235 2.46 -12.53 -22.41
C GLY A 235 1.80 -12.75 -23.77
N SER A 236 2.36 -13.63 -24.60
CA SER A 236 1.84 -13.91 -25.95
C SER A 236 0.39 -14.39 -25.96
N GLU A 237 -0.05 -15.11 -24.92
CA GLU A 237 -1.43 -15.59 -24.80
C GLU A 237 -2.40 -14.45 -24.44
N GLN A 238 -2.04 -13.60 -23.48
CA GLN A 238 -2.86 -12.47 -23.03
C GLN A 238 -2.97 -11.40 -24.12
N GLN A 239 -1.87 -11.11 -24.82
CA GLN A 239 -1.85 -10.14 -25.91
C GLN A 239 -2.68 -10.57 -27.13
N ALA A 240 -2.79 -11.87 -27.40
CA ALA A 240 -3.56 -12.37 -28.54
C ALA A 240 -5.04 -11.94 -28.47
N ILE A 241 -5.62 -11.97 -27.26
CA ILE A 241 -7.02 -11.55 -27.02
C ILE A 241 -7.21 -10.07 -27.35
N CYS A 242 -6.22 -9.23 -27.03
CA CYS A 242 -6.30 -7.79 -27.28
C CYS A 242 -6.00 -7.43 -28.74
N SER A 243 -5.23 -8.26 -29.46
CA SER A 243 -4.74 -7.97 -30.81
C SER A 243 -5.84 -7.89 -31.87
N GLU A 244 -7.05 -8.35 -31.56
CA GLU A 244 -8.21 -8.22 -32.43
C GLU A 244 -8.69 -6.75 -32.53
N CYS A 245 -8.41 -5.93 -31.52
CA CYS A 245 -8.80 -4.53 -31.45
C CYS A 245 -7.64 -3.54 -31.25
N HIS A 246 -6.47 -4.00 -30.81
CA HIS A 246 -5.32 -3.15 -30.45
C HIS A 246 -4.04 -3.53 -31.21
N THR A 247 -3.18 -2.54 -31.47
CA THR A 247 -1.89 -2.82 -32.11
C THR A 247 -0.90 -3.32 -31.07
N MET A 248 -0.55 -4.61 -31.14
CA MET A 248 0.37 -5.25 -30.18
C MET A 248 1.83 -5.35 -30.65
N ASP A 249 2.15 -4.91 -31.88
CA ASP A 249 3.53 -4.81 -32.38
C ASP A 249 4.19 -3.49 -31.95
N LEU A 250 4.51 -3.39 -30.66
CA LEU A 250 5.10 -2.17 -30.09
C LEU A 250 6.58 -1.99 -30.48
N TYR A 251 7.27 -3.06 -30.86
CA TYR A 251 8.69 -2.99 -31.26
C TYR A 251 8.89 -2.24 -32.57
N SER A 252 7.98 -2.41 -33.55
CA SER A 252 8.03 -1.64 -34.80
C SER A 252 7.74 -0.15 -34.58
N MET A 253 7.13 0.21 -33.45
CA MET A 253 6.76 1.57 -33.06
C MET A 253 7.75 2.24 -32.09
N ARG A 254 8.88 1.60 -31.75
CA ARG A 254 9.84 2.12 -30.74
C ARG A 254 10.36 3.55 -30.96
N ASN A 255 10.28 4.05 -32.19
CA ASN A 255 10.72 5.40 -32.58
C ASN A 255 9.54 6.38 -32.82
N ASP A 256 8.30 5.94 -32.62
CA ASP A 256 7.07 6.70 -32.82
C ASP A 256 6.43 6.98 -31.45
N THR A 257 6.97 7.98 -30.76
CA THR A 257 6.58 8.33 -29.38
C THR A 257 5.12 8.75 -29.27
N GLU A 258 4.55 9.40 -30.30
CA GLU A 258 3.15 9.82 -30.31
C GLU A 258 2.22 8.62 -30.35
N ARG A 259 2.52 7.61 -31.19
CA ARG A 259 1.74 6.38 -31.28
C ARG A 259 1.94 5.46 -30.08
N LEU A 260 3.16 5.39 -29.53
CA LEU A 260 3.44 4.66 -28.29
C LEU A 260 2.72 5.27 -27.10
N MET A 261 2.67 6.60 -27.02
CA MET A 261 1.88 7.30 -26.02
C MET A 261 0.42 6.83 -26.11
N ASP A 262 -0.20 6.89 -27.29
CA ASP A 262 -1.61 6.49 -27.44
C ASP A 262 -1.87 5.03 -27.06
N GLU A 263 -1.02 4.09 -27.48
CA GLU A 263 -1.22 2.66 -27.21
C GLU A 263 -0.91 2.29 -25.74
N CYS A 264 0.17 2.81 -25.17
CA CYS A 264 0.53 2.57 -23.77
C CYS A 264 -0.42 3.29 -22.81
N TYR A 265 -0.77 4.56 -23.08
CA TYR A 265 -1.63 5.38 -22.21
C TYR A 265 -2.97 4.72 -21.92
N ARG A 266 -3.57 4.04 -22.92
CA ARG A 266 -4.88 3.41 -22.77
C ARG A 266 -4.94 2.39 -21.63
N CYS A 267 -3.83 1.73 -21.31
CA CYS A 267 -3.73 0.77 -20.20
C CYS A 267 -2.84 1.30 -19.05
N HIS A 268 -1.87 2.14 -19.36
CA HIS A 268 -0.82 2.62 -18.44
C HIS A 268 -0.93 4.11 -18.06
N ASN A 269 -2.09 4.76 -18.26
CA ASN A 269 -2.33 6.18 -17.89
C ASN A 269 -1.82 6.54 -16.48
N TRP A 270 -1.96 5.59 -15.56
CA TRP A 270 -1.53 5.62 -14.18
C TRP A 270 -0.07 5.94 -13.92
N VAL A 271 0.82 5.66 -14.89
CA VAL A 271 2.26 5.92 -14.81
C VAL A 271 2.53 7.42 -14.63
N THR A 272 1.57 8.26 -15.02
CA THR A 272 1.67 9.72 -14.99
C THR A 272 0.70 10.39 -14.00
N GLU A 273 -0.01 9.61 -13.17
CA GLU A 273 -1.02 10.16 -12.25
C GLU A 273 -0.44 10.72 -10.94
N ASP A 274 0.81 10.42 -10.63
CA ASP A 274 1.44 10.89 -9.40
C ASP A 274 1.70 12.39 -9.38
N ARG A 275 1.71 12.97 -8.18
CA ARG A 275 2.06 14.37 -7.99
C ARG A 275 3.46 14.71 -8.50
N HIS A 276 4.42 13.81 -8.31
CA HIS A 276 5.81 13.99 -8.74
C HIS A 276 6.16 12.89 -9.75
N VAL A 277 5.73 13.07 -11.00
CA VAL A 277 6.06 12.16 -12.11
C VAL A 277 7.53 12.32 -12.50
N HIS A 278 8.19 11.20 -12.81
CA HIS A 278 9.56 11.19 -13.33
C HIS A 278 9.59 11.69 -14.79
N GLY A 279 10.62 12.42 -15.19
CA GLY A 279 10.68 13.11 -16.49
C GLY A 279 10.33 12.21 -17.69
N PRO A 280 11.08 11.12 -17.93
CA PRO A 280 10.78 10.14 -18.99
C PRO A 280 9.36 9.55 -18.92
N ALA A 281 8.80 9.35 -17.74
CA ALA A 281 7.42 8.88 -17.60
C ALA A 281 6.42 9.97 -18.01
N SER A 282 6.66 11.22 -17.63
CA SER A 282 5.79 12.37 -17.97
C SER A 282 5.74 12.67 -19.48
N THR A 283 6.78 12.31 -20.22
CA THR A 283 6.88 12.48 -21.67
C THR A 283 6.57 11.21 -22.47
N TRP A 284 6.12 10.13 -21.81
CA TRP A 284 5.81 8.84 -22.45
C TRP A 284 7.00 8.21 -23.19
N ASP A 285 8.21 8.52 -22.73
CA ASP A 285 9.49 8.02 -23.22
C ASP A 285 9.79 6.61 -22.62
N CYS A 286 8.79 5.73 -22.63
CA CYS A 286 8.81 4.44 -21.95
C CYS A 286 9.97 3.54 -22.42
N MET A 287 10.30 3.61 -23.70
CA MET A 287 11.30 2.74 -24.36
C MET A 287 12.75 3.08 -23.97
N TYR A 288 13.00 4.15 -23.23
CA TYR A 288 14.31 4.36 -22.61
C TYR A 288 14.57 3.41 -21.45
N CYS A 289 13.53 2.88 -20.81
CA CYS A 289 13.71 1.90 -19.72
C CYS A 289 13.14 0.53 -20.08
N HIS A 290 12.09 0.48 -20.90
CA HIS A 290 11.36 -0.75 -21.18
C HIS A 290 11.59 -1.32 -22.59
N GLU A 291 11.47 -2.63 -22.73
CA GLU A 291 11.44 -3.39 -23.99
C GLU A 291 10.25 -4.35 -23.96
N VAL A 292 9.33 -4.21 -24.91
CA VAL A 292 8.07 -4.97 -24.97
C VAL A 292 8.31 -6.45 -25.33
N SER A 293 9.42 -6.71 -26.02
CA SER A 293 9.88 -8.06 -26.34
C SER A 293 10.71 -8.69 -25.21
N GLY A 294 10.83 -7.98 -24.08
CA GLY A 294 11.75 -8.28 -22.99
C GLY A 294 11.35 -9.49 -22.15
N ASN A 295 12.24 -9.85 -21.22
CA ASN A 295 11.96 -10.92 -20.28
C ASN A 295 10.85 -10.46 -19.30
N VAL A 296 9.72 -11.15 -19.37
CA VAL A 296 8.54 -10.95 -18.52
C VAL A 296 8.84 -10.97 -17.02
N SER A 297 9.94 -11.60 -16.58
CA SER A 297 10.33 -11.67 -15.17
C SER A 297 11.03 -10.42 -14.62
N GLU A 298 11.40 -9.44 -15.45
CA GLU A 298 12.22 -8.27 -15.05
C GLU A 298 11.51 -6.93 -15.32
N ASN A 299 10.19 -6.86 -15.11
CA ASN A 299 9.42 -5.63 -15.32
C ASN A 299 9.56 -5.05 -16.75
N MET A 300 9.83 -5.92 -17.72
CA MET A 300 10.07 -5.55 -19.13
C MET A 300 11.16 -4.50 -19.29
N LEU A 301 12.19 -4.49 -18.44
CA LEU A 301 13.30 -3.57 -18.60
C LEU A 301 14.12 -3.93 -19.85
N ARG A 302 14.69 -2.92 -20.50
CA ARG A 302 15.70 -3.13 -21.54
C ARG A 302 16.87 -3.94 -20.96
N PRO A 303 17.55 -4.78 -21.75
CA PRO A 303 18.75 -5.47 -21.30
C PRO A 303 19.78 -4.49 -20.71
N HIS A 304 20.30 -4.81 -19.53
CA HIS A 304 21.20 -3.94 -18.78
C HIS A 304 22.13 -4.76 -17.88
N ASP A 305 23.27 -4.19 -17.51
CA ASP A 305 24.28 -4.88 -16.69
C ASP A 305 23.93 -4.87 -15.18
N SER A 306 23.23 -3.84 -14.72
CA SER A 306 22.67 -3.75 -13.36
C SER A 306 21.47 -2.81 -13.32
N PRO A 307 20.55 -2.91 -12.34
CA PRO A 307 19.41 -2.00 -12.27
C PRO A 307 19.81 -0.51 -12.32
N SER A 308 20.94 -0.17 -11.70
CA SER A 308 21.49 1.20 -11.73
C SER A 308 22.06 1.64 -13.08
N SER A 309 22.49 0.73 -13.95
CA SER A 309 23.14 1.12 -15.20
C SER A 309 22.17 1.86 -16.13
N LEU A 310 20.88 1.46 -16.15
CA LEU A 310 19.85 2.20 -16.87
C LEU A 310 19.65 3.62 -16.33
N CYS A 311 19.67 3.78 -14.99
CA CYS A 311 19.56 5.11 -14.38
C CYS A 311 20.74 6.01 -14.77
N TYR A 312 21.96 5.45 -14.78
CA TYR A 312 23.19 6.19 -15.06
C TYR A 312 23.41 6.51 -16.55
N GLU A 313 22.59 6.00 -17.47
CA GLU A 313 22.60 6.47 -18.86
C GLU A 313 22.23 7.97 -18.96
N CYS A 314 21.41 8.46 -18.03
CA CYS A 314 21.01 9.86 -17.95
C CYS A 314 21.51 10.57 -16.68
N HIS A 315 21.63 9.86 -15.56
CA HIS A 315 22.10 10.41 -14.28
C HIS A 315 23.61 10.20 -14.06
N ASP A 316 24.40 10.41 -15.10
CA ASP A 316 25.86 10.18 -15.10
C ASP A 316 26.63 11.14 -14.18
N THR A 317 26.22 12.41 -14.16
CA THR A 317 26.82 13.45 -13.32
C THR A 317 26.59 13.13 -11.84
N PHE A 318 25.39 12.63 -11.52
CA PHE A 318 25.07 12.18 -10.17
C PHE A 318 25.86 10.93 -9.79
N ARG A 319 25.99 9.95 -10.69
CA ARG A 319 26.85 8.78 -10.49
C ARG A 319 28.27 9.21 -10.13
N ASP A 320 28.84 10.11 -10.91
CA ASP A 320 30.23 10.54 -10.72
C ASP A 320 30.40 11.31 -9.39
N GLN A 321 29.39 12.08 -8.99
CA GLN A 321 29.35 12.74 -7.68
C GLN A 321 29.35 11.72 -6.54
N ILE A 322 28.40 10.79 -6.50
CA ILE A 322 28.28 9.84 -5.37
C ILE A 322 29.46 8.88 -5.29
N LEU A 323 30.04 8.49 -6.44
CA LEU A 323 31.22 7.62 -6.48
C LEU A 323 32.51 8.33 -6.04
N SER A 324 32.49 9.67 -5.93
CA SER A 324 33.61 10.45 -5.42
C SER A 324 33.64 10.54 -3.89
N ASP A 325 32.51 10.29 -3.23
CA ASP A 325 32.41 10.30 -1.77
C ASP A 325 33.06 9.06 -1.15
N ALA A 326 33.52 9.19 0.09
CA ALA A 326 34.22 8.10 0.77
C ALA A 326 33.30 6.91 1.15
N PHE A 327 32.02 7.17 1.40
CA PHE A 327 31.05 6.16 1.83
C PHE A 327 29.78 6.23 0.97
N LEU A 328 29.32 5.05 0.54
CA LEU A 328 28.04 4.88 -0.14
C LEU A 328 27.04 4.23 0.81
N HIS A 329 25.78 4.64 0.70
CA HIS A 329 24.69 3.93 1.35
C HIS A 329 24.54 2.52 0.75
N GLY A 330 24.24 1.51 1.59
CA GLY A 330 24.21 0.11 1.19
C GLY A 330 23.41 -0.17 -0.09
N PRO A 331 22.12 0.19 -0.17
CA PRO A 331 21.31 0.07 -1.39
C PRO A 331 21.95 0.73 -2.61
N VAL A 332 22.54 1.91 -2.46
CA VAL A 332 23.18 2.64 -3.55
C VAL A 332 24.45 1.95 -4.03
N SER A 333 25.26 1.41 -3.11
CA SER A 333 26.46 0.64 -3.44
C SER A 333 26.15 -0.65 -4.23
N LEU A 334 24.94 -1.18 -4.07
CA LEU A 334 24.43 -2.34 -4.80
C LEU A 334 23.72 -1.97 -6.11
N GLY A 335 23.57 -0.67 -6.41
CA GLY A 335 22.84 -0.19 -7.58
C GLY A 335 21.31 -0.37 -7.48
N GLU A 336 20.78 -0.51 -6.27
CA GLU A 336 19.38 -0.82 -6.01
C GLU A 336 18.53 0.45 -5.83
N CYS A 337 18.58 1.35 -6.81
CA CYS A 337 17.90 2.65 -6.78
C CYS A 337 16.38 2.52 -6.52
N THR A 338 15.78 1.45 -7.05
CA THR A 338 14.33 1.22 -6.98
C THR A 338 13.82 0.72 -5.63
N LEU A 339 14.73 0.43 -4.67
CA LEU A 339 14.31 0.13 -3.29
C LEU A 339 13.69 1.35 -2.61
N CYS A 340 14.18 2.54 -2.93
CA CYS A 340 13.72 3.79 -2.35
C CYS A 340 12.89 4.62 -3.34
N HIS A 341 13.29 4.66 -4.61
CA HIS A 341 12.67 5.48 -5.64
C HIS A 341 11.73 4.68 -6.54
N SER A 342 10.64 5.32 -6.94
CA SER A 342 9.80 4.91 -8.06
C SER A 342 10.37 5.49 -9.36
N PRO A 343 10.68 4.66 -10.38
CA PRO A 343 11.20 5.14 -11.66
C PRO A 343 10.14 5.84 -12.52
N HIS A 344 8.85 5.73 -12.15
CA HIS A 344 7.73 6.36 -12.87
C HIS A 344 7.26 7.63 -12.18
N GLY A 345 7.14 7.62 -10.86
CA GLY A 345 6.60 8.74 -10.10
C GLY A 345 6.10 8.34 -8.72
N SER A 346 5.93 9.34 -7.85
CA SER A 346 5.34 9.14 -6.53
C SER A 346 4.61 10.40 -6.05
N SER A 347 3.68 10.21 -5.12
CA SER A 347 3.09 11.31 -4.36
C SER A 347 4.08 12.00 -3.42
N ASN A 348 5.21 11.35 -3.10
CA ASN A 348 6.26 11.90 -2.25
C ASN A 348 7.36 12.59 -3.08
N LEU A 349 7.94 13.65 -2.52
CA LEU A 349 9.03 14.40 -3.14
C LEU A 349 10.25 13.50 -3.38
N GLY A 350 10.97 13.71 -4.49
CA GLY A 350 12.09 12.86 -4.88
C GLY A 350 11.66 11.46 -5.36
N GLN A 351 10.39 11.30 -5.73
CA GLN A 351 9.83 10.05 -6.26
C GLN A 351 9.95 8.84 -5.32
N VAL A 352 10.04 9.04 -4.00
CA VAL A 352 10.20 7.92 -3.06
C VAL A 352 8.89 7.18 -2.78
N TRP A 353 8.94 5.88 -2.53
CA TRP A 353 7.74 5.04 -2.36
C TRP A 353 6.84 5.43 -1.17
N MET A 354 7.40 6.06 -0.14
CA MET A 354 6.67 6.48 1.06
C MET A 354 7.34 7.71 1.70
N PRO A 355 6.68 8.40 2.64
CA PRO A 355 7.29 9.50 3.37
C PRO A 355 8.64 9.12 3.96
N VAL A 356 9.63 10.02 3.86
CA VAL A 356 11.06 9.74 4.15
C VAL A 356 11.28 8.98 5.46
N VAL A 357 10.67 9.43 6.56
CA VAL A 357 10.86 8.80 7.87
C VAL A 357 10.34 7.37 7.91
N GLN A 358 9.19 7.12 7.28
CA GLN A 358 8.64 5.77 7.15
C GLN A 358 9.56 4.91 6.28
N LEU A 359 10.05 5.47 5.17
CA LEU A 359 10.96 4.76 4.27
C LEU A 359 12.23 4.32 4.99
N CYS A 360 12.91 5.23 5.69
CA CYS A 360 14.14 4.90 6.40
C CYS A 360 13.91 3.84 7.50
N THR A 361 12.79 3.94 8.22
CA THR A 361 12.49 3.06 9.37
C THR A 361 12.01 1.66 8.99
N THR A 362 11.74 1.41 7.70
CA THR A 362 11.57 0.04 7.19
C THR A 362 12.83 -0.82 7.39
N CYS A 363 14.03 -0.23 7.26
CA CYS A 363 15.31 -0.87 7.56
C CYS A 363 15.87 -0.46 8.93
N HIS A 364 15.75 0.82 9.28
CA HIS A 364 16.34 1.43 10.48
C HIS A 364 15.31 1.61 11.60
N GLY A 365 14.53 0.58 11.88
CA GLY A 365 13.38 0.66 12.82
C GLY A 365 13.77 1.03 14.25
N ASP A 366 15.01 0.79 14.67
CA ASP A 366 15.51 1.20 15.98
C ASP A 366 15.62 2.72 16.14
N LYS A 367 15.75 3.46 15.02
CA LYS A 367 15.89 4.93 15.02
C LYS A 367 14.57 5.66 15.26
N TYR A 368 13.44 4.98 15.06
CA TYR A 368 12.12 5.55 15.37
C TYR A 368 11.85 5.63 16.88
N LEU A 369 12.47 4.74 17.68
CA LEU A 369 12.13 4.53 19.10
C LEU A 369 13.22 4.96 20.08
N LYS A 370 14.45 5.20 19.61
CA LYS A 370 15.61 5.45 20.48
C LYS A 370 16.16 6.86 20.28
N ASP A 371 15.61 7.85 20.99
CA ASP A 371 16.25 9.12 21.35
C ASP A 371 17.30 9.65 20.35
N HIS A 372 16.94 9.71 19.08
CA HIS A 372 17.81 10.05 17.96
C HIS A 372 17.35 11.39 17.37
N PRO A 373 18.27 12.31 17.00
CA PRO A 373 19.72 12.23 17.22
C PRO A 373 20.15 12.36 18.68
N ILE A 374 19.34 13.01 19.51
CA ILE A 374 19.44 13.05 20.97
C ILE A 374 18.02 13.01 21.56
N VAL A 375 17.91 12.76 22.87
CA VAL A 375 16.63 12.76 23.59
C VAL A 375 15.86 14.06 23.32
N GLY A 376 14.65 13.93 22.79
CA GLY A 376 13.73 15.05 22.57
C GLY A 376 14.03 15.93 21.36
N HIS A 377 15.03 15.61 20.52
CA HIS A 377 15.22 16.31 19.26
C HIS A 377 14.20 15.81 18.22
N PRO A 378 13.50 16.71 17.50
CA PRO A 378 12.51 16.29 16.52
C PRO A 378 13.18 15.68 15.29
N ILE A 379 12.61 14.60 14.78
CA ILE A 379 13.05 13.93 13.54
C ILE A 379 11.98 13.95 12.45
N MET A 380 10.79 14.48 12.78
CA MET A 380 9.68 14.62 11.85
C MET A 380 8.67 15.66 12.33
N GLY A 381 7.92 16.25 11.40
CA GLY A 381 6.72 17.05 11.69
C GLY A 381 6.99 18.51 12.07
N ASP A 382 8.05 18.79 12.81
CA ASP A 382 8.50 20.16 13.08
C ASP A 382 9.14 20.81 11.86
N GLU A 383 9.08 22.14 11.76
CA GLU A 383 9.71 22.89 10.65
C GLU A 383 11.24 22.77 10.68
N ASN A 384 11.84 22.60 9.51
CA ASN A 384 13.28 22.55 9.33
C ASN A 384 13.87 23.98 9.40
N PRO A 385 14.67 24.31 10.42
CA PRO A 385 15.23 25.67 10.56
C PRO A 385 16.15 26.07 9.39
N SER A 386 16.80 25.08 8.75
CA SER A 386 17.69 25.31 7.61
C SER A 386 16.96 25.37 6.27
N ASP A 387 15.68 24.99 6.22
CA ASP A 387 14.86 24.99 5.00
C ASP A 387 13.40 25.37 5.32
N PRO A 388 13.10 26.68 5.47
CA PRO A 388 11.79 27.17 5.86
C PRO A 388 10.67 26.69 4.93
N GLY A 389 9.57 26.22 5.52
CA GLY A 389 8.44 25.62 4.78
C GLY A 389 8.57 24.12 4.48
N GLN A 390 9.70 23.49 4.80
CA GLN A 390 9.82 22.03 4.86
C GLN A 390 9.84 21.55 6.32
N ASN A 391 9.31 20.37 6.58
CA ASN A 391 9.43 19.74 7.89
C ASN A 391 10.76 18.98 7.99
N LEU A 392 11.29 18.87 9.20
CA LEU A 392 12.41 18.01 9.52
C LEU A 392 12.11 16.56 9.10
N SER A 393 13.15 15.89 8.64
CA SER A 393 13.13 14.47 8.31
C SER A 393 14.54 13.89 8.46
N CYS A 394 14.69 12.59 8.22
CA CYS A 394 16.00 11.94 8.20
C CYS A 394 16.98 12.63 7.23
N VAL A 395 16.45 13.12 6.09
CA VAL A 395 17.27 13.79 5.05
C VAL A 395 17.50 15.27 5.30
N SER A 396 17.10 15.80 6.46
CA SER A 396 17.55 17.12 6.90
C SER A 396 18.99 17.11 7.42
N CYS A 397 19.51 15.93 7.72
CA CYS A 397 20.83 15.72 8.30
C CYS A 397 21.67 14.71 7.53
N HIS A 398 21.03 13.62 7.08
CA HIS A 398 21.68 12.54 6.34
C HIS A 398 21.45 12.69 4.83
N ASN A 399 22.52 12.55 4.06
CA ASN A 399 22.42 12.26 2.64
C ASN A 399 22.12 10.76 2.46
N PRO A 400 20.97 10.40 1.85
CA PRO A 400 20.54 9.01 1.72
C PRO A 400 21.34 8.21 0.69
N HIS A 401 22.27 8.84 -0.05
CA HIS A 401 23.02 8.21 -1.12
C HIS A 401 24.47 7.94 -0.76
N SER A 402 25.16 8.96 -0.25
CA SER A 402 26.62 8.95 -0.06
C SER A 402 27.07 10.07 0.87
N GLY A 403 28.31 10.01 1.34
CA GLY A 403 28.94 11.10 2.06
C GLY A 403 30.37 10.79 2.50
N ASP A 404 31.03 11.79 3.05
CA ASP A 404 32.44 11.68 3.48
C ASP A 404 32.63 11.04 4.86
N ASN A 405 31.54 10.67 5.53
CA ASN A 405 31.54 10.00 6.82
C ASN A 405 30.62 8.79 6.82
N GLU A 406 30.88 7.83 7.71
CA GLU A 406 30.14 6.57 7.81
C GLU A 406 28.64 6.73 8.13
N ASN A 407 28.24 7.89 8.66
CA ASN A 407 26.85 8.23 8.96
C ASN A 407 26.18 9.03 7.84
N LEU A 408 26.89 9.31 6.74
CA LEU A 408 26.41 10.02 5.56
C LEU A 408 25.82 11.40 5.86
N PHE A 409 26.35 12.14 6.83
CA PHE A 409 25.90 13.51 7.05
C PHE A 409 26.24 14.44 5.87
N TYR A 410 25.39 15.44 5.60
CA TYR A 410 25.72 16.51 4.65
C TYR A 410 26.96 17.32 5.08
N SER A 411 27.22 17.39 6.39
CA SER A 411 28.42 18.01 6.95
C SER A 411 29.57 17.00 7.06
N ALA A 412 30.69 17.27 6.39
CA ALA A 412 31.89 16.43 6.42
C ALA A 412 32.68 16.54 7.73
N THR A 413 32.45 17.58 8.54
CA THR A 413 33.31 17.97 9.67
C THR A 413 32.95 17.34 11.01
N GLY A 414 31.75 16.75 11.14
CA GLY A 414 31.32 16.05 12.36
C GLY A 414 29.89 16.35 12.79
N VAL A 415 29.42 15.62 13.80
CA VAL A 415 28.06 15.77 14.37
C VAL A 415 27.86 17.15 15.00
N PHE A 416 28.90 17.72 15.62
CA PHE A 416 28.77 19.00 16.30
C PHE A 416 28.56 20.16 15.32
N GLU A 417 29.31 20.16 14.22
CA GLU A 417 29.20 21.16 13.16
C GLU A 417 27.83 21.08 12.48
N LEU A 418 27.30 19.88 12.26
CA LEU A 418 25.93 19.67 11.79
C LEU A 418 24.89 20.30 12.75
N CYS A 419 25.09 20.19 14.07
CA CYS A 419 24.19 20.80 15.04
C CYS A 419 24.23 22.35 14.94
N GLN A 420 25.40 22.92 14.67
CA GLN A 420 25.58 24.38 14.55
C GLN A 420 24.88 24.98 13.34
N GLU A 421 24.61 24.20 12.28
CA GLU A 421 23.90 24.68 11.10
C GLU A 421 22.51 25.24 11.44
N CYS A 422 21.81 24.64 12.42
CA CYS A 422 20.52 25.12 12.93
C CYS A 422 20.66 25.85 14.27
N HIS A 423 21.58 25.40 15.13
CA HIS A 423 21.77 25.92 16.48
C HIS A 423 23.01 26.81 16.58
N ASN A 424 22.88 28.05 16.11
CA ASN A 424 23.88 29.11 16.23
C ASN A 424 24.11 29.51 17.70
N LYS A 425 24.80 28.65 18.47
CA LYS A 425 25.23 28.90 19.84
C LYS A 425 26.74 28.84 19.98
#